data_AF-A0ABD3SY69-F1
#
_entry.id   AF-A0ABD3SY69-F1
#
_cell.length_a   1.000
_cell.length_b   1.000
_cell.length_c   1.000
_cell.angle_alpha   90.00
_cell.angle_beta   90.00
_cell.angle_gamma   90.00
#
_symmetry.space_group_name_H-M   'P 1'
#
loop_
_entity.id
_entity.type
_entity.pdbx_description
1 polymer ?
#
loop_
_entity_poly.entity_id
_entity_poly.type
_entity_poly.pdbx_seq_one_letter_code
_entity_poly.pdbx_strand_id
1 'polypeptide(L)'
;MASMASSSTNFCKYNRNPKPSLKPQINLSIVSLQNEDPSKEITPQKGRREIILRSSEIAVLGAIFHFSGTKPNYLGVQKNPPALALCPATNNCVSTSENISDLTHYAPPWNYNPEEGRGSKKPVTKEKAMEELLEVIKSTKPDKFTPKITEKRDDYVRVEYESPIMGFVDDVEFWFPPGKKPLVQYRSASRLGNFDFDINRKRIKALRMALEKKGWASEDSI
;
A
#
# COMPACT_ATOMS: atom_id res chain seq x y z
N MET A 1 -3.01 56.92 21.53
CA MET A 1 -3.61 55.91 22.43
C MET A 1 -3.33 54.53 21.83
N ALA A 2 -3.30 53.48 22.66
CA ALA A 2 -2.73 52.13 22.37
C ALA A 2 -1.20 52.18 22.09
N SER A 3 -0.27 51.63 22.87
CA SER A 3 -0.24 50.59 23.93
C SER A 3 -0.07 49.14 23.45
N MET A 4 0.64 48.38 24.31
CA MET A 4 0.95 46.95 24.28
C MET A 4 2.01 46.49 23.27
N ALA A 5 2.92 45.56 23.56
CA ALA A 5 3.57 45.06 24.78
C ALA A 5 4.42 43.87 24.28
N SER A 6 5.74 43.90 24.47
CA SER A 6 6.60 42.77 24.08
C SER A 6 6.52 41.66 25.13
N SER A 7 6.56 40.38 24.73
CA SER A 7 6.56 39.25 25.67
C SER A 7 7.49 38.11 25.24
N SER A 8 8.54 37.98 26.06
CA SER A 8 9.45 36.87 26.29
C SER A 8 9.20 35.51 25.60
N THR A 9 10.27 35.02 24.98
CA THR A 9 10.49 33.61 24.62
C THR A 9 10.70 32.74 25.86
N ASN A 10 9.93 31.65 26.01
CA ASN A 10 10.15 30.63 27.05
C ASN A 10 10.63 29.29 26.44
N PHE A 11 11.89 28.94 26.70
CA PHE A 11 12.48 27.64 26.37
C PHE A 11 12.13 26.59 27.44
N CYS A 12 11.15 25.72 27.18
CA CYS A 12 10.88 24.56 28.03
C CYS A 12 11.80 23.38 27.67
N LYS A 13 12.91 23.23 28.39
CA LYS A 13 13.77 22.04 28.35
C LYS A 13 13.06 20.86 29.06
N TYR A 14 12.55 19.89 28.30
CA TYR A 14 12.02 18.65 28.88
C TYR A 14 13.16 17.69 29.24
N ASN A 15 13.43 17.57 30.54
CA ASN A 15 14.45 16.68 31.09
C ASN A 15 13.84 15.28 31.33
N ARG A 16 14.30 14.25 30.61
CA ARG A 16 13.86 12.84 30.82
C ARG A 16 14.96 12.05 31.53
N ASN A 17 14.79 11.82 32.82
CA ASN A 17 15.56 10.82 33.57
C ASN A 17 14.87 9.45 33.50
N PRO A 18 15.61 8.35 33.25
CA PRO A 18 15.05 7.00 33.28
C PRO A 18 14.92 6.47 34.71
N LYS A 19 13.93 5.60 34.96
CA LYS A 19 13.82 4.77 36.18
C LYS A 19 13.55 3.30 35.80
N PRO A 20 13.91 2.33 36.66
CA PRO A 20 14.48 1.07 36.20
C PRO A 20 13.51 -0.10 36.05
N SER A 21 14.01 -1.15 35.41
CA SER A 21 13.35 -2.43 35.17
C SER A 21 12.94 -3.18 36.44
N LEU A 22 11.72 -3.72 36.47
CA LEU A 22 11.39 -4.88 37.30
C LEU A 22 11.48 -6.17 36.47
N LYS A 23 12.21 -7.17 36.99
CA LYS A 23 12.19 -8.55 36.50
C LYS A 23 11.40 -9.41 37.49
N PRO A 24 10.50 -10.31 37.05
CA PRO A 24 9.96 -11.35 37.94
C PRO A 24 11.04 -12.42 38.18
N GLN A 25 11.34 -12.72 39.44
CA GLN A 25 12.07 -13.94 39.80
C GLN A 25 11.06 -15.09 39.95
N ILE A 26 11.29 -16.18 39.22
CA ILE A 26 10.56 -17.44 39.42
C ILE A 26 11.50 -18.37 40.19
N ASN A 27 11.14 -18.72 41.42
CA ASN A 27 11.89 -19.69 42.22
C ASN A 27 11.59 -21.10 41.71
N LEU A 28 12.64 -21.86 41.40
CA LEU A 28 12.55 -23.25 40.96
C LEU A 28 12.95 -24.18 42.11
N SER A 29 11.97 -24.81 42.75
CA SER A 29 12.20 -25.74 43.85
C SER A 29 12.57 -27.12 43.32
N ILE A 30 13.84 -27.50 43.42
CA ILE A 30 14.28 -28.88 43.17
C ILE A 30 14.03 -29.70 44.44
N VAL A 31 13.21 -30.76 44.34
CA VAL A 31 13.14 -31.83 45.34
C VAL A 31 13.60 -33.11 44.66
N SER A 32 14.74 -33.63 45.10
CA SER A 32 15.25 -34.94 44.75
C SER A 32 14.86 -35.95 45.83
N LEU A 33 14.43 -37.14 45.44
CA LEU A 33 14.45 -38.34 46.28
C LEU A 33 14.66 -39.55 45.35
N GLN A 34 15.64 -40.38 45.71
CA GLN A 34 16.18 -41.47 44.89
C GLN A 34 15.69 -42.85 45.34
N ASN A 35 16.11 -43.87 44.57
CA ASN A 35 16.20 -45.31 44.89
C ASN A 35 14.97 -46.16 44.52
N GLU A 36 15.10 -47.38 43.98
CA GLU A 36 16.20 -48.14 43.33
C GLU A 36 15.51 -49.28 42.50
N ASP A 37 16.24 -49.91 41.58
CA ASP A 37 15.79 -50.94 40.59
C ASP A 37 15.70 -52.37 41.22
N PRO A 38 15.55 -53.53 40.50
CA PRO A 38 15.09 -53.80 39.12
C PRO A 38 14.13 -55.02 38.94
N SER A 39 13.49 -55.16 37.76
CA SER A 39 13.41 -56.46 37.03
C SER A 39 12.85 -56.39 35.60
N LYS A 40 13.65 -56.93 34.66
CA LYS A 40 13.38 -57.60 33.37
C LYS A 40 11.92 -57.98 33.04
N GLU A 41 11.44 -58.09 31.80
CA GLU A 41 11.91 -57.97 30.39
C GLU A 41 10.61 -57.91 29.53
N ILE A 42 10.50 -57.63 28.22
CA ILE A 42 11.39 -57.56 27.03
C ILE A 42 10.75 -56.51 26.05
N THR A 43 11.43 -56.08 24.97
CA THR A 43 10.83 -55.19 23.93
C THR A 43 10.25 -55.95 22.73
N PRO A 44 9.43 -55.31 21.88
CA PRO A 44 9.96 -55.09 20.54
C PRO A 44 9.90 -53.63 20.08
N GLN A 45 10.98 -53.22 19.40
CA GLN A 45 11.06 -51.95 18.67
C GLN A 45 9.89 -51.79 17.68
N LYS A 46 9.21 -50.64 17.70
CA LYS A 46 8.65 -50.05 16.47
C LYS A 46 9.30 -48.69 16.24
N GLY A 47 9.88 -48.52 15.05
CA GLY A 47 10.86 -47.47 14.77
C GLY A 47 10.29 -46.05 14.65
N ARG A 48 11.21 -45.07 14.59
CA ARG A 48 10.99 -43.61 14.42
C ARG A 48 10.31 -43.19 13.09
N ARG A 49 9.40 -43.98 12.51
CA ARG A 49 8.82 -43.74 11.16
C ARG A 49 7.31 -43.99 11.03
N GLU A 50 6.55 -43.98 12.12
CA GLU A 50 5.08 -43.92 12.05
C GLU A 50 4.47 -42.82 12.92
N ILE A 51 4.75 -41.56 12.57
CA ILE A 51 3.77 -40.48 12.76
C ILE A 51 2.90 -40.47 11.48
N ILE A 52 2.19 -41.57 11.23
CA ILE A 52 1.23 -41.67 10.14
C ILE A 52 -0.10 -41.08 10.63
N LEU A 53 -0.25 -39.78 10.37
CA LEU A 53 -1.50 -39.05 10.11
C LEU A 53 -2.81 -39.76 10.54
N ARG A 54 -3.07 -39.82 11.85
CA ARG A 54 -4.44 -39.93 12.41
C ARG A 54 -5.02 -38.55 12.72
N SER A 55 -4.85 -37.61 11.78
CA SER A 55 -5.29 -36.21 11.88
C SER A 55 -5.73 -35.66 10.52
N SER A 56 -6.42 -36.49 9.73
CA SER A 56 -7.01 -36.14 8.43
C SER A 56 -8.12 -35.07 8.51
N GLU A 57 -8.49 -34.60 9.71
CA GLU A 57 -9.49 -33.55 9.93
C GLU A 57 -8.89 -32.14 10.13
N ILE A 58 -7.58 -32.02 10.35
CA ILE A 58 -6.91 -30.70 10.50
C ILE A 58 -6.46 -30.13 9.13
N ALA A 59 -6.39 -30.96 8.09
CA ALA A 59 -5.86 -30.61 6.77
C ALA A 59 -6.82 -29.82 5.84
N VAL A 60 -8.01 -29.43 6.31
CA VAL A 60 -9.04 -28.72 5.50
C VAL A 60 -9.34 -27.31 6.01
N LEU A 61 -8.55 -26.78 6.94
CA LEU A 61 -8.56 -25.35 7.31
C LEU A 61 -7.63 -24.48 6.43
N GLY A 62 -7.38 -24.94 5.21
CA GLY A 62 -6.63 -24.25 4.16
C GLY A 62 -7.51 -23.49 3.17
N ALA A 63 -8.65 -22.94 3.61
CA ALA A 63 -9.42 -22.01 2.81
C ALA A 63 -8.58 -20.73 2.61
N ILE A 64 -7.91 -20.64 1.45
CA ILE A 64 -7.19 -19.43 1.05
C ILE A 64 -8.24 -18.32 0.92
N PHE A 65 -8.32 -17.46 1.93
CA PHE A 65 -9.20 -16.30 1.93
C PHE A 65 -8.75 -15.35 0.81
N HIS A 66 -9.41 -15.44 -0.35
CA HIS A 66 -9.10 -14.63 -1.53
C HIS A 66 -10.06 -13.44 -1.60
N PHE A 67 -9.74 -12.36 -0.90
CA PHE A 67 -10.59 -11.18 -0.76
C PHE A 67 -10.50 -10.22 -1.97
N SER A 68 -10.50 -10.74 -3.21
CA SER A 68 -10.43 -9.91 -4.42
C SER A 68 -11.62 -8.95 -4.55
N GLY A 69 -12.83 -9.41 -4.19
CA GLY A 69 -14.06 -8.70 -4.52
C GLY A 69 -14.37 -8.65 -6.01
N THR A 70 -15.54 -8.11 -6.34
CA THR A 70 -16.02 -7.92 -7.70
C THR A 70 -15.49 -6.61 -8.28
N LYS A 71 -15.04 -6.61 -9.55
CA LYS A 71 -14.70 -5.37 -10.28
C LYS A 71 -15.91 -4.42 -10.28
N PRO A 72 -15.77 -3.16 -9.84
CA PRO A 72 -16.85 -2.18 -9.93
C PRO A 72 -17.23 -1.84 -11.38
N ASN A 73 -18.53 -1.64 -11.63
CA ASN A 73 -19.05 -1.34 -12.97
C ASN A 73 -18.85 0.13 -13.40
N TYR A 74 -18.50 1.01 -12.46
CA TYR A 74 -18.32 2.44 -12.70
C TYR A 74 -16.88 2.84 -13.08
N LEU A 75 -15.94 1.88 -13.18
CA LEU A 75 -14.54 2.16 -13.54
C LEU A 75 -14.42 2.70 -14.97
N GLY A 76 -13.38 3.50 -15.21
CA GLY A 76 -13.12 4.18 -16.47
C GLY A 76 -13.41 5.68 -16.43
N VAL A 77 -13.22 6.31 -17.58
CA VAL A 77 -13.46 7.74 -17.80
C VAL A 77 -14.98 7.98 -17.86
N GLN A 78 -15.48 8.75 -16.90
CA GLN A 78 -16.86 9.22 -16.86
C GLN A 78 -17.09 10.22 -18.00
N LYS A 79 -18.33 10.35 -18.49
CA LYS A 79 -18.61 11.15 -19.70
C LYS A 79 -18.92 12.63 -19.40
N ASN A 80 -19.51 12.94 -18.25
CA ASN A 80 -20.09 14.26 -17.95
C ASN A 80 -19.81 14.68 -16.48
N PRO A 81 -18.81 15.54 -16.21
CA PRO A 81 -17.71 15.92 -17.11
C PRO A 81 -16.73 14.75 -17.33
N PRO A 82 -15.83 14.84 -18.32
CA PRO A 82 -14.72 13.90 -18.48
C PRO A 82 -13.77 13.89 -17.26
N ALA A 83 -13.82 12.82 -16.48
CA ALA A 83 -13.04 12.62 -15.26
C ALA A 83 -12.90 11.11 -14.95
N LEU A 84 -12.02 10.73 -14.03
CA LEU A 84 -12.07 9.39 -13.42
C LEU A 84 -13.23 9.31 -12.42
N ALA A 85 -13.61 8.10 -12.04
CA ALA A 85 -14.62 7.91 -11.00
C ALA A 85 -14.19 8.56 -9.67
N LEU A 86 -15.15 9.00 -8.87
CA LEU A 86 -14.86 9.46 -7.51
C LEU A 86 -14.49 8.28 -6.60
N CYS A 87 -13.91 8.60 -5.45
CA CYS A 87 -13.70 7.68 -4.38
C CYS A 87 -15.02 7.37 -3.65
N PRO A 88 -15.22 6.12 -3.17
CA PRO A 88 -16.21 5.88 -2.13
C PRO A 88 -15.84 6.67 -0.87
N ALA A 89 -16.79 6.84 0.04
CA ALA A 89 -16.55 7.49 1.34
C ALA A 89 -15.69 6.65 2.33
N THR A 90 -14.91 5.68 1.83
CA THR A 90 -14.06 4.80 2.61
C THR A 90 -12.60 5.15 2.39
N ASN A 91 -11.81 5.10 3.47
CA ASN A 91 -10.40 5.48 3.53
C ASN A 91 -9.50 4.39 2.91
N ASN A 92 -9.83 3.93 1.71
CA ASN A 92 -9.16 2.91 0.90
C ASN A 92 -9.07 3.34 -0.58
N CYS A 93 -9.17 4.64 -0.85
CA CYS A 93 -9.14 5.21 -2.18
C CYS A 93 -8.38 6.54 -2.20
N VAL A 94 -7.65 6.79 -3.29
CA VAL A 94 -7.16 8.12 -3.65
C VAL A 94 -7.46 8.40 -5.13
N SER A 95 -7.84 9.63 -5.46
CA SER A 95 -8.18 10.05 -6.83
C SER A 95 -7.83 11.52 -7.08
N THR A 96 -7.37 11.81 -8.30
CA THR A 96 -7.10 13.18 -8.76
C THR A 96 -8.37 13.95 -9.13
N SER A 97 -9.52 13.27 -9.19
CA SER A 97 -10.82 13.87 -9.53
C SER A 97 -11.60 14.35 -8.29
N GLU A 98 -11.05 14.16 -7.08
CA GLU A 98 -11.63 14.66 -5.84
C GLU A 98 -11.46 16.17 -5.65
N ASN A 99 -12.21 16.72 -4.70
CA ASN A 99 -12.02 18.09 -4.24
C ASN A 99 -10.68 18.23 -3.49
N ILE A 100 -9.90 19.28 -3.81
CA ILE A 100 -8.61 19.60 -3.18
C ILE A 100 -8.72 19.70 -1.64
N SER A 101 -9.88 20.11 -1.12
CA SER A 101 -10.15 20.17 0.33
C SER A 101 -10.31 18.80 1.00
N ASP A 102 -10.57 17.72 0.26
CA ASP A 102 -10.59 16.36 0.79
C ASP A 102 -9.17 15.79 0.86
N LEU A 103 -8.46 16.12 1.93
CA LEU A 103 -7.09 15.62 2.16
C LEU A 103 -7.01 14.08 2.30
N THR A 104 -8.13 13.39 2.53
CA THR A 104 -8.21 11.94 2.72
C THR A 104 -8.21 11.19 1.39
N HIS A 105 -8.92 11.69 0.39
CA HIS A 105 -9.05 11.04 -0.93
C HIS A 105 -8.31 11.79 -2.05
N TYR A 106 -8.10 13.11 -1.95
CA TYR A 106 -7.39 13.86 -2.96
C TYR A 106 -5.90 13.50 -3.04
N ALA A 107 -5.40 13.50 -4.28
CA ALA A 107 -3.99 13.48 -4.60
C ALA A 107 -3.76 14.31 -5.88
N PRO A 108 -2.68 15.12 -5.97
CA PRO A 108 -2.46 15.98 -7.13
C PRO A 108 -2.14 15.17 -8.39
N PRO A 109 -2.61 15.60 -9.58
CA PRO A 109 -2.27 14.97 -10.85
C PRO A 109 -0.77 15.05 -11.13
N TRP A 110 -0.30 14.21 -12.06
CA TRP A 110 1.09 14.22 -12.49
C TRP A 110 1.26 14.94 -13.82
N ASN A 111 2.30 15.74 -13.92
CA ASN A 111 2.72 16.41 -15.14
C ASN A 111 3.93 15.66 -15.73
N TYR A 112 3.81 15.19 -16.98
CA TYR A 112 4.89 14.46 -17.66
C TYR A 112 5.85 15.38 -18.43
N ASN A 113 5.54 16.68 -18.56
CA ASN A 113 6.38 17.72 -19.15
C ASN A 113 6.26 19.03 -18.32
N PRO A 114 6.72 19.05 -17.05
CA PRO A 114 6.69 20.27 -16.24
C PRO A 114 7.50 21.38 -16.90
N GLU A 115 6.99 22.61 -16.87
CA GLU A 115 7.66 23.79 -17.44
C GLU A 115 9.04 23.98 -16.78
N GLU A 116 9.09 23.87 -15.46
CA GLU A 116 10.31 23.76 -14.66
C GLU A 116 10.93 22.36 -14.76
N GLY A 117 11.57 22.04 -15.89
CA GLY A 117 12.34 20.81 -16.05
C GLY A 117 12.30 20.22 -17.45
N ARG A 118 11.65 19.06 -17.60
CA ARG A 118 11.64 18.32 -18.87
C ARG A 118 10.86 19.04 -19.96
N GLY A 119 9.75 19.69 -19.62
CA GLY A 119 8.87 20.35 -20.59
C GLY A 119 9.54 21.48 -21.36
N SER A 120 10.38 22.29 -20.70
CA SER A 120 11.13 23.37 -21.34
C SER A 120 12.39 22.91 -22.09
N LYS A 121 13.03 21.80 -21.68
CA LYS A 121 14.31 21.34 -22.24
C LYS A 121 14.18 20.28 -23.34
N LYS A 122 13.31 19.29 -23.12
CA LYS A 122 13.11 18.13 -24.01
C LYS A 122 11.75 17.49 -23.72
N PRO A 123 10.64 18.13 -24.14
CA PRO A 123 9.30 17.58 -23.92
C PRO A 123 9.14 16.24 -24.64
N VAL A 124 8.35 15.34 -24.06
CA VAL A 124 7.99 14.05 -24.66
C VAL A 124 6.54 14.05 -25.13
N THR A 125 6.19 13.16 -26.06
CA THR A 125 4.78 12.97 -26.46
C THR A 125 4.01 12.16 -25.42
N LYS A 126 2.67 12.19 -25.49
CA LYS A 126 1.78 11.40 -24.62
C LYS A 126 2.09 9.91 -24.72
N GLU A 127 2.39 9.41 -25.92
CA GLU A 127 2.71 8.02 -26.20
C GLU A 127 4.00 7.62 -25.47
N LYS A 128 5.00 8.50 -25.45
CA LYS A 128 6.24 8.23 -24.71
C LYS A 128 6.03 8.27 -23.20
N ALA A 129 5.21 9.20 -22.70
CA ALA A 129 4.81 9.22 -21.30
C ALA A 129 4.03 7.94 -20.90
N MET A 130 3.17 7.43 -21.78
CA MET A 130 2.47 6.15 -21.58
C MET A 130 3.46 4.96 -21.50
N GLU A 131 4.49 4.92 -22.34
CA GLU A 131 5.55 3.91 -22.23
C GLU A 131 6.31 4.00 -20.89
N GLU A 132 6.71 5.19 -20.48
CA GLU A 132 7.42 5.44 -19.21
C GLU A 132 6.59 5.01 -18.00
N LEU A 133 5.29 5.31 -18.01
CA LEU A 133 4.34 4.88 -16.98
C LEU A 133 4.22 3.36 -16.93
N LEU A 134 4.07 2.69 -18.08
CA LEU A 134 3.98 1.22 -18.14
C LEU A 134 5.29 0.53 -17.71
N GLU A 135 6.45 1.14 -17.99
CA GLU A 135 7.76 0.68 -17.52
C GLU A 135 7.88 0.80 -16.00
N VAL A 136 7.47 1.95 -15.43
CA VAL A 136 7.45 2.19 -13.97
C VAL A 136 6.49 1.22 -13.27
N ILE A 137 5.28 1.00 -13.81
CA ILE A 137 4.30 0.04 -13.26
C ILE A 137 4.87 -1.38 -13.22
N LYS A 138 5.57 -1.82 -14.27
CA LYS A 138 6.15 -3.18 -14.34
C LYS A 138 7.36 -3.38 -13.44
N SER A 139 8.17 -2.34 -13.27
CA SER A 139 9.41 -2.38 -12.47
C SER A 139 9.18 -2.12 -10.98
N THR A 140 8.19 -1.29 -10.64
CA THR A 140 7.89 -0.89 -9.25
C THR A 140 6.87 -1.85 -8.63
N LYS A 141 7.31 -2.61 -7.62
CA LYS A 141 6.46 -3.54 -6.85
C LYS A 141 6.26 -3.04 -5.41
N PRO A 142 5.41 -2.02 -5.17
CA PRO A 142 5.15 -1.54 -3.83
C PRO A 142 4.53 -2.66 -2.98
N ASP A 143 5.01 -2.81 -1.75
CA ASP A 143 4.54 -3.79 -0.76
C ASP A 143 4.42 -5.25 -1.26
N LYS A 144 5.24 -5.61 -2.26
CA LYS A 144 5.24 -6.92 -2.96
C LYS A 144 3.94 -7.26 -3.72
N PHE A 145 3.08 -6.27 -3.99
CA PHE A 145 1.90 -6.47 -4.84
C PHE A 145 2.33 -6.78 -6.28
N THR A 146 1.56 -7.62 -6.98
CA THR A 146 1.81 -7.94 -8.38
C THR A 146 0.94 -7.06 -9.28
N PRO A 147 1.51 -6.20 -10.13
CA PRO A 147 0.76 -5.38 -11.08
C PRO A 147 0.33 -6.21 -12.30
N LYS A 148 -0.97 -6.20 -12.60
CA LYS A 148 -1.57 -6.84 -13.77
C LYS A 148 -2.29 -5.79 -14.60
N ILE A 149 -1.70 -5.39 -15.72
CA ILE A 149 -2.36 -4.49 -16.68
C ILE A 149 -3.54 -5.25 -17.30
N THR A 150 -4.76 -4.81 -17.01
CA THR A 150 -6.00 -5.47 -17.46
C THR A 150 -6.73 -4.70 -18.54
N GLU A 151 -6.37 -3.44 -18.76
CA GLU A 151 -6.92 -2.62 -19.82
C GLU A 151 -5.88 -1.60 -20.29
N LYS A 152 -5.73 -1.44 -21.61
CA LYS A 152 -4.89 -0.41 -22.23
C LYS A 152 -5.62 0.15 -23.45
N ARG A 153 -5.73 1.47 -23.50
CA ARG A 153 -6.20 2.28 -24.63
C ARG A 153 -5.16 3.38 -24.90
N ASP A 154 -5.41 4.23 -25.88
CA ASP A 154 -4.47 5.30 -26.27
C ASP A 154 -4.39 6.45 -25.27
N ASP A 155 -5.40 6.59 -24.40
CA ASP A 155 -5.51 7.64 -23.38
C ASP A 155 -5.70 7.07 -21.96
N TYR A 156 -5.89 5.77 -21.79
CA TYR A 156 -6.30 5.15 -20.53
C TYR A 156 -5.62 3.81 -20.28
N VAL A 157 -5.20 3.56 -19.04
CA VAL A 157 -4.66 2.27 -18.57
C VAL A 157 -5.31 1.90 -17.24
N ARG A 158 -5.70 0.63 -17.10
CA ARG A 158 -6.11 0.03 -15.83
C ARG A 158 -5.19 -1.11 -15.43
N VAL A 159 -4.79 -1.10 -14.16
CA VAL A 159 -3.91 -2.07 -13.53
C VAL A 159 -4.58 -2.60 -12.28
N GLU A 160 -4.66 -3.92 -12.16
CA GLU A 160 -5.06 -4.59 -10.92
C GLU A 160 -3.80 -4.90 -10.12
N TYR A 161 -3.76 -4.49 -8.84
CA TYR A 161 -2.70 -4.83 -7.91
C TYR A 161 -3.22 -5.82 -6.89
N GLU A 162 -2.70 -7.05 -6.91
CA GLU A 162 -3.11 -8.12 -5.99
C GLU A 162 -2.12 -8.25 -4.81
N SER A 163 -2.67 -8.33 -3.59
CA SER A 163 -1.89 -8.57 -2.37
C SER A 163 -1.48 -10.05 -2.25
N PRO A 164 -0.21 -10.36 -1.91
CA PRO A 164 0.32 -11.73 -2.03
C PRO A 164 -0.14 -12.72 -0.93
N ILE A 165 -0.84 -12.25 0.12
CA ILE A 165 -1.21 -13.07 1.29
C ILE A 165 -2.72 -13.25 1.42
N MET A 166 -3.51 -12.20 1.15
CA MET A 166 -4.96 -12.15 1.41
C MET A 166 -5.79 -11.99 0.13
N GLY A 167 -5.16 -11.93 -1.05
CA GLY A 167 -5.86 -11.81 -2.33
C GLY A 167 -6.67 -10.52 -2.51
N PHE A 168 -6.52 -9.50 -1.65
CA PHE A 168 -7.11 -8.18 -1.89
C PHE A 168 -6.64 -7.63 -3.24
N VAL A 169 -7.58 -7.12 -4.03
CA VAL A 169 -7.31 -6.49 -5.33
C VAL A 169 -7.68 -5.02 -5.28
N ASP A 170 -6.72 -4.19 -5.67
CA ASP A 170 -6.90 -2.77 -5.87
C ASP A 170 -6.92 -2.45 -7.37
N ASP A 171 -7.93 -1.72 -7.84
CA ASP A 171 -7.96 -1.17 -9.19
C ASP A 171 -7.23 0.18 -9.20
N VAL A 172 -6.26 0.31 -10.10
CA VAL A 172 -5.51 1.54 -10.36
C VAL A 172 -5.71 1.97 -11.79
N GLU A 173 -6.17 3.20 -11.97
CA GLU A 173 -6.56 3.78 -13.24
C GLU A 173 -5.67 4.99 -13.52
N PHE A 174 -5.19 5.09 -14.76
CA PHE A 174 -4.44 6.24 -15.26
C PHE A 174 -5.12 6.76 -16.53
N TRP A 175 -5.35 8.06 -16.59
CA TRP A 175 -5.99 8.72 -17.71
C TRP A 175 -5.21 9.95 -18.14
N PHE A 176 -5.00 10.08 -19.45
CA PHE A 176 -4.32 11.16 -20.12
C PHE A 176 -5.40 12.06 -20.76
N PRO A 177 -5.95 13.05 -20.04
CA PRO A 177 -7.04 13.88 -20.54
C PRO A 177 -6.66 14.59 -21.86
N PRO A 178 -7.60 14.68 -22.82
CA PRO A 178 -7.36 15.45 -24.05
C PRO A 178 -7.23 16.94 -23.72
N GLY A 179 -6.15 17.57 -24.19
CA GLY A 179 -5.92 18.98 -23.96
C GLY A 179 -4.49 19.42 -24.28
N LYS A 180 -4.20 20.70 -24.01
CA LYS A 180 -2.85 21.26 -24.16
C LYS A 180 -1.96 21.02 -22.94
N LYS A 181 -2.54 20.76 -21.76
CA LYS A 181 -1.78 20.50 -20.52
C LYS A 181 -1.27 19.04 -20.50
N PRO A 182 0.02 18.80 -20.30
CA PRO A 182 0.63 17.46 -20.29
C PRO A 182 0.40 16.73 -18.95
N LEU A 183 -0.87 16.49 -18.61
CA LEU A 183 -1.29 15.90 -17.34
C LEU A 183 -1.67 14.42 -17.45
N VAL A 184 -1.52 13.71 -16.34
CA VAL A 184 -2.07 12.38 -16.08
C VAL A 184 -2.90 12.45 -14.80
N GLN A 185 -4.19 12.16 -14.95
CA GLN A 185 -5.10 11.90 -13.85
C GLN A 185 -5.00 10.43 -13.44
N TYR A 186 -5.22 10.14 -12.16
CA TYR A 186 -5.17 8.77 -11.66
C TYR A 186 -6.13 8.54 -10.50
N ARG A 187 -6.43 7.26 -10.30
CA ARG A 187 -7.25 6.75 -9.19
C ARG A 187 -6.68 5.42 -8.73
N SER A 188 -6.61 5.18 -7.42
CA SER A 188 -6.17 3.92 -6.83
C SER A 188 -7.15 3.57 -5.71
N ALA A 189 -7.92 2.50 -5.88
CA ALA A 189 -8.99 2.13 -4.95
C ALA A 189 -9.04 0.62 -4.70
N SER A 190 -9.21 0.21 -3.45
CA SER A 190 -9.47 -1.18 -3.09
C SER A 190 -10.90 -1.61 -3.45
N ARG A 191 -11.08 -2.84 -3.92
CA ARG A 191 -12.42 -3.41 -4.23
C ARG A 191 -13.25 -3.73 -2.99
N LEU A 192 -12.59 -4.02 -1.87
CA LEU A 192 -13.20 -4.42 -0.60
C LEU A 192 -12.51 -3.75 0.59
N GLY A 193 -13.17 -3.81 1.74
CA GLY A 193 -12.73 -3.17 2.98
C GLY A 193 -13.08 -1.68 3.03
N ASN A 194 -12.96 -1.09 4.22
CA ASN A 194 -13.22 0.34 4.45
C ASN A 194 -11.93 1.15 4.71
N PHE A 195 -10.80 0.45 4.85
CA PHE A 195 -9.51 1.01 5.22
C PHE A 195 -8.39 0.12 4.70
N ASP A 196 -7.34 0.71 4.13
CA ASP A 196 -6.23 0.01 3.47
C ASP A 196 -4.87 0.27 4.12
N PHE A 197 -4.81 0.91 5.29
CA PHE A 197 -3.56 1.37 5.92
C PHE A 197 -2.69 2.25 4.99
N ASP A 198 -3.30 3.11 4.18
CA ASP A 198 -2.66 3.96 3.17
C ASP A 198 -1.95 3.19 2.04
N ILE A 199 -2.26 1.91 1.79
CA ILE A 199 -1.61 1.12 0.72
C ILE A 199 -1.78 1.78 -0.66
N ASN A 200 -2.98 2.26 -1.01
CA ASN A 200 -3.22 2.97 -2.26
C ASN A 200 -2.40 4.27 -2.35
N ARG A 201 -2.33 5.03 -1.25
CA ARG A 201 -1.53 6.27 -1.18
C ARG A 201 -0.02 6.00 -1.25
N LYS A 202 0.47 4.93 -0.60
CA LYS A 202 1.87 4.46 -0.66
C LYS A 202 2.25 3.99 -2.06
N ARG A 203 1.37 3.27 -2.75
CA ARG A 203 1.53 2.85 -4.15
C ARG A 203 1.69 4.05 -5.08
N ILE A 204 0.76 5.00 -5.03
CA ILE A 204 0.83 6.24 -5.81
C ILE A 204 2.15 7.00 -5.50
N LYS A 205 2.54 7.12 -4.22
CA LYS A 205 3.82 7.74 -3.85
C LYS A 205 5.04 7.00 -4.42
N ALA A 206 5.05 5.66 -4.41
CA ALA A 206 6.14 4.86 -4.96
C ALA A 206 6.27 5.03 -6.48
N LEU A 207 5.15 5.02 -7.20
CA LEU A 207 5.10 5.26 -8.64
C LEU A 207 5.55 6.70 -8.98
N ARG A 208 5.07 7.71 -8.23
CA ARG A 208 5.53 9.11 -8.37
C ARG A 208 7.06 9.23 -8.26
N MET A 209 7.66 8.69 -7.19
CA MET A 209 9.11 8.75 -6.98
C MET A 209 9.93 8.03 -8.07
N ALA A 210 9.33 7.09 -8.80
CA ALA A 210 9.97 6.44 -9.95
C ALA A 210 9.79 7.25 -11.25
N LEU A 211 8.66 7.93 -11.43
CA LEU A 211 8.39 8.83 -12.56
C LEU A 211 9.18 10.15 -12.47
N GLU A 212 9.39 10.68 -11.26
CA GLU A 212 10.22 11.88 -11.02
C GLU A 212 11.65 11.69 -11.53
N LYS A 213 12.21 10.48 -11.41
CA LYS A 213 13.52 10.12 -11.99
C LYS A 213 13.56 10.16 -13.52
N LYS A 214 12.40 10.11 -14.19
CA LYS A 214 12.23 10.29 -15.65
C LYS A 214 11.91 11.74 -16.04
N GLY A 215 11.80 12.66 -15.07
CA GLY A 215 11.53 14.08 -15.29
C GLY A 215 10.04 14.47 -15.25
N TRP A 216 9.20 13.65 -14.63
CA TRP A 216 7.82 14.00 -14.29
C TRP A 216 7.79 14.81 -12.98
N ALA A 217 6.69 15.51 -12.72
CA ALA A 217 6.40 16.17 -11.44
C ALA A 217 4.95 15.90 -11.00
N SER A 218 4.64 16.11 -9.72
CA SER A 218 3.26 16.43 -9.32
C SER A 218 2.97 17.88 -9.64
N GLU A 219 1.75 18.20 -10.04
CA GLU A 219 1.27 19.59 -10.00
C GLU A 219 1.14 20.03 -8.54
N ASP A 220 1.51 21.27 -8.24
CA ASP A 220 1.29 21.83 -6.92
C ASP A 220 -0.21 22.06 -6.70
N SER A 221 -0.72 21.57 -5.57
CA SER A 221 -2.03 21.97 -5.05
C SER A 221 -1.90 23.38 -4.48
N ILE A 222 -2.29 24.37 -5.31
CA ILE A 222 -2.40 25.80 -4.98
C ILE A 222 -3.21 26.01 -3.69
#